data_AF-A0A2E9K5I7-F1
#
_entry.id   AF-A0A2E9K5I7-F1
#
_cell.length_a   1.000
_cell.length_b   1.000
_cell.length_c   1.000
_cell.angle_alpha   90.00
_cell.angle_beta   90.00
_cell.angle_gamma   90.00
#
_symmetry.space_group_name_H-M   'P 1'
#
loop_
_entity.id
_entity.type
_entity.pdbx_description
1 polymer ?
#
loop_
_entity_poly.entity_id
_entity_poly.type
_entity_poly.pdbx_seq_one_letter_code
_entity_poly.pdbx_strand_id
1 'polypeptide(L)'
;MAQVPALNLDTDHITVSGLSSGGYMANQFHLAYSDWIDGAGILAAGPYYCAKGDISTALSQCVDKTEPAIDVDALTGKVKTLAQEGKLAPLSALQNDKVWLFHGTRDVRVNSAVSDALNAQYAALMPAEQITYVNNKPVAHLFPTKNNGGQCMSSDSPYIGRCDYDAAGEMLNFLLDGLQPASDKLSGEVMSFSQQTLAGDNASTMAETGYAYIPASCREGEKCRVHVSFHGCNQYAEAVGKAYVEQTGLNNWADSNNMVVVYPQTRKSLFMPLNPQGCWDWWGYTGEDYATRSGEQINAVRDIVLGLSSN
;
A
#
# COMPACT_ATOMS: atom_id res chain seq x y z
N MET A 1 7.95 -11.46 22.56
CA MET A 1 7.97 -10.39 21.54
C MET A 1 7.63 -9.08 22.24
N ALA A 2 8.31 -7.98 21.95
CA ALA A 2 7.98 -6.68 22.54
C ALA A 2 6.67 -6.20 21.91
N GLN A 3 5.66 -5.95 22.74
CA GLN A 3 4.35 -5.44 22.31
C GLN A 3 4.48 -3.94 22.04
N VAL A 4 3.91 -3.47 20.92
CA VAL A 4 3.83 -2.04 20.62
C VAL A 4 3.07 -1.34 21.76
N PRO A 5 3.65 -0.31 22.41
CA PRO A 5 2.91 0.49 23.38
C PRO A 5 1.78 1.25 22.68
N ALA A 6 0.74 1.65 23.41
CA ALA A 6 -0.26 2.55 22.83
C ALA A 6 0.41 3.91 22.49
N LEU A 7 0.17 4.41 21.29
CA LEU A 7 0.85 5.58 20.73
C LEU A 7 -0.12 6.76 20.59
N ASN A 8 0.37 7.98 20.75
CA ASN A 8 -0.39 9.19 20.43
C ASN A 8 -0.38 9.41 18.91
N LEU A 9 -1.29 8.75 18.18
CA LEU A 9 -1.33 8.81 16.71
C LEU A 9 -2.31 9.88 16.23
N ASP A 10 -1.95 10.55 15.14
CA ASP A 10 -2.89 11.34 14.34
C ASP A 10 -3.70 10.39 13.47
N THR A 11 -4.81 9.89 14.02
CA THR A 11 -5.69 8.96 13.30
C THR A 11 -6.67 9.68 12.38
N ASP A 12 -6.72 11.01 12.38
CA ASP A 12 -7.57 11.78 11.45
C ASP A 12 -6.91 12.00 10.08
N HIS A 13 -5.58 11.83 10.01
CA HIS A 13 -4.74 12.16 8.86
C HIS A 13 -3.76 11.03 8.55
N ILE A 14 -4.20 10.08 7.73
CA ILE A 14 -3.44 8.86 7.42
C ILE A 14 -3.09 8.84 5.95
N THR A 15 -1.88 8.39 5.63
CA THR A 15 -1.48 8.11 4.24
C THR A 15 -1.16 6.64 4.07
N VAL A 16 -1.28 6.13 2.85
CA VAL A 16 -0.98 4.73 2.54
C VAL A 16 -0.04 4.58 1.35
N SER A 17 0.66 3.46 1.27
CA SER A 17 1.43 3.10 0.08
C SER A 17 1.51 1.60 -0.14
N GLY A 18 1.91 1.17 -1.33
CA GLY A 18 2.29 -0.21 -1.53
C GLY A 18 2.82 -0.54 -2.91
N LEU A 19 3.45 -1.70 -3.01
CA LEU A 19 4.02 -2.25 -4.24
C LEU A 19 3.21 -3.46 -4.72
N SER A 20 2.99 -3.59 -6.03
CA SER A 20 2.40 -4.80 -6.63
C SER A 20 1.00 -5.08 -6.05
N SER A 21 0.72 -6.27 -5.53
CA SER A 21 -0.53 -6.53 -4.79
C SER A 21 -0.76 -5.56 -3.63
N GLY A 22 0.32 -5.08 -2.98
CA GLY A 22 0.23 -4.04 -1.97
C GLY A 22 -0.13 -2.68 -2.55
N GLY A 23 0.25 -2.38 -3.79
CA GLY A 23 -0.20 -1.21 -4.53
C GLY A 23 -1.69 -1.28 -4.89
N TYR A 24 -2.17 -2.46 -5.28
CA TYR A 24 -3.61 -2.72 -5.40
C TYR A 24 -4.34 -2.52 -4.07
N MET A 25 -3.79 -3.03 -2.96
CA MET A 25 -4.37 -2.82 -1.64
C MET A 25 -4.35 -1.35 -1.22
N ALA A 26 -3.27 -0.61 -1.48
CA ALA A 26 -3.19 0.82 -1.22
C ALA A 26 -4.30 1.59 -1.96
N ASN A 27 -4.50 1.27 -3.24
CA ASN A 27 -5.59 1.81 -4.04
C ASN A 27 -6.98 1.47 -3.46
N GLN A 28 -7.21 0.20 -3.15
CA GLN A 28 -8.49 -0.26 -2.57
C GLN A 28 -8.78 0.41 -1.22
N PHE A 29 -7.79 0.47 -0.34
CA PHE A 29 -7.92 1.08 0.98
C PHE A 29 -8.17 2.58 0.88
N HIS A 30 -7.44 3.27 -0.01
CA HIS A 30 -7.64 4.69 -0.28
C HIS A 30 -9.07 4.96 -0.76
N LEU A 31 -9.60 4.25 -1.77
CA LEU A 31 -10.97 4.48 -2.23
C LEU A 31 -12.03 4.03 -1.22
N ALA A 32 -11.78 2.97 -0.46
CA ALA A 32 -12.69 2.52 0.59
C ALA A 32 -12.82 3.57 1.71
N TYR A 33 -11.72 4.23 2.08
CA TYR A 33 -11.64 5.13 3.22
C TYR A 33 -11.10 6.53 2.87
N SER A 34 -11.40 7.10 1.70
CA SER A 34 -10.90 8.44 1.36
C SER A 34 -11.50 9.58 2.21
N ASP A 35 -12.53 9.31 3.01
CA ASP A 35 -12.99 10.21 4.08
C ASP A 35 -12.14 10.14 5.37
N TRP A 36 -11.10 9.30 5.37
CA TRP A 36 -10.18 9.03 6.49
C TRP A 36 -8.70 9.01 6.06
N ILE A 37 -8.43 8.93 4.75
CA ILE A 37 -7.10 8.79 4.16
C ILE A 37 -6.82 10.00 3.28
N ASP A 38 -5.73 10.72 3.56
CA ASP A 38 -5.35 11.96 2.86
C ASP A 38 -4.57 11.71 1.56
N GLY A 39 -4.17 10.46 1.30
CA GLY A 39 -3.47 10.15 0.06
C GLY A 39 -2.81 8.78 -0.01
N ALA A 40 -2.43 8.41 -1.23
CA ALA A 40 -1.92 7.08 -1.55
C ALA A 40 -0.71 7.11 -2.51
N GLY A 41 0.31 6.33 -2.17
CA GLY A 41 1.45 6.04 -3.03
C GLY A 41 1.39 4.63 -3.62
N ILE A 42 1.22 4.51 -4.93
CA ILE A 42 0.92 3.22 -5.57
C ILE A 42 2.00 2.88 -6.59
N LEU A 43 2.73 1.80 -6.33
CA LEU A 43 3.85 1.36 -7.14
C LEU A 43 3.51 0.06 -7.88
N ALA A 44 3.71 0.06 -9.20
CA ALA A 44 3.59 -1.11 -10.08
C ALA A 44 2.30 -1.91 -9.84
N ALA A 45 1.16 -1.23 -9.92
CA ALA A 45 -0.18 -1.80 -9.72
C ALA A 45 -1.16 -1.26 -10.77
N GLY A 46 -2.45 -1.61 -10.62
CA GLY A 46 -3.48 -1.28 -11.59
C GLY A 46 -4.80 -0.77 -11.00
N PRO A 47 -5.81 -0.57 -11.86
CA PRO A 47 -7.07 0.03 -11.50
C PRO A 47 -7.79 -0.69 -10.36
N TYR A 48 -8.54 0.08 -9.58
CA TYR A 48 -9.46 -0.45 -8.61
C TYR A 48 -10.45 -1.40 -9.29
N TYR A 49 -10.67 -2.56 -8.66
CA TYR A 49 -11.55 -3.62 -9.16
C TYR A 49 -11.13 -4.24 -10.50
N CYS A 50 -9.88 -4.07 -10.93
CA CYS A 50 -9.39 -4.60 -12.21
C CYS A 50 -9.68 -6.11 -12.36
N ALA A 51 -9.40 -6.89 -11.31
CA ALA A 51 -9.60 -8.33 -11.32
C ALA A 51 -11.08 -8.76 -11.28
N LYS A 52 -12.02 -7.85 -10.99
CA LYS A 52 -13.47 -8.12 -10.96
C LYS A 52 -13.88 -9.31 -10.08
N GLY A 53 -13.10 -9.59 -9.02
CA GLY A 53 -13.34 -10.74 -8.14
C GLY A 53 -13.00 -12.10 -8.76
N ASP A 54 -12.20 -12.13 -9.83
CA ASP A 54 -11.85 -13.35 -10.55
C ASP A 54 -10.34 -13.45 -10.84
N ILE A 55 -9.72 -14.57 -10.44
CA ILE A 55 -8.29 -14.79 -10.63
C ILE A 55 -7.91 -14.95 -12.10
N SER A 56 -8.81 -15.47 -12.95
CA SER A 56 -8.54 -15.60 -14.38
C SER A 56 -8.44 -14.22 -15.03
N THR A 57 -9.34 -13.31 -14.66
CA THR A 57 -9.33 -11.89 -15.03
C THR A 57 -8.09 -11.19 -14.48
N ALA A 58 -7.75 -11.42 -13.21
CA ALA A 58 -6.54 -10.89 -12.59
C ALA A 58 -5.28 -11.21 -13.41
N LEU A 59 -5.11 -12.49 -13.78
CA LEU A 59 -3.94 -12.97 -14.53
C LEU A 59 -3.94 -12.62 -16.02
N SER A 60 -5.10 -12.31 -16.60
CA SER A 60 -5.22 -11.99 -18.04
C SER A 60 -5.23 -10.49 -18.33
N GLN A 61 -5.77 -9.66 -17.45
CA GLN A 61 -5.97 -8.24 -17.71
C GLN A 61 -5.10 -7.34 -16.84
N CYS A 62 -4.79 -7.75 -15.62
CA CYS A 62 -4.30 -6.85 -14.57
C CYS A 62 -2.81 -7.05 -14.21
N VAL A 63 -2.09 -7.87 -14.98
CA VAL A 63 -0.65 -8.10 -14.79
C VAL A 63 0.11 -7.88 -16.10
N ASP A 64 0.56 -8.92 -16.80
CA ASP A 64 1.44 -8.81 -17.95
C ASP A 64 0.71 -8.77 -19.31
N LYS A 65 -0.42 -9.48 -19.44
CA LYS A 65 -1.10 -9.70 -20.74
C LYS A 65 -1.97 -8.55 -21.22
N THR A 66 -2.77 -7.93 -20.36
CA THR A 66 -3.74 -6.87 -20.72
C THR A 66 -4.73 -7.30 -21.82
N GLU A 67 -5.19 -8.56 -21.78
CA GLU A 67 -6.08 -9.16 -22.78
C GLU A 67 -7.39 -9.70 -22.14
N PRO A 68 -8.57 -9.22 -22.56
CA PRO A 68 -8.81 -8.02 -23.38
C PRO A 68 -8.27 -6.74 -22.71
N ALA A 69 -8.17 -5.66 -23.48
CA ALA A 69 -7.75 -4.37 -22.96
C ALA A 69 -8.61 -3.94 -21.75
N ILE A 70 -7.97 -3.26 -20.79
CA ILE A 70 -8.63 -2.81 -19.57
C ILE A 70 -9.63 -1.71 -19.91
N ASP A 71 -10.91 -1.95 -19.59
CA ASP A 71 -11.98 -0.98 -19.74
C ASP A 71 -12.03 -0.03 -18.53
N VAL A 72 -11.27 1.06 -18.62
CA VAL A 72 -11.15 2.07 -17.54
C VAL A 72 -12.49 2.72 -17.24
N ASP A 73 -13.33 2.96 -18.24
CA ASP A 73 -14.64 3.60 -18.05
C ASP A 73 -15.58 2.69 -17.26
N ALA A 74 -15.61 1.39 -17.58
CA ALA A 74 -16.40 0.43 -16.83
C ALA A 74 -15.91 0.30 -15.36
N LEU A 75 -14.59 0.25 -15.14
CA LEU A 75 -14.01 0.17 -13.80
C LEU A 75 -14.26 1.46 -13.00
N THR A 76 -14.17 2.62 -13.63
CA THR A 76 -14.52 3.92 -13.03
C THR A 76 -16.02 3.99 -12.71
N GLY A 77 -16.87 3.48 -13.60
CA GLY A 77 -18.31 3.33 -13.36
C GLY A 77 -18.59 2.49 -12.12
N LYS A 78 -17.87 1.38 -11.94
CA LYS A 78 -17.99 0.54 -10.73
C LYS A 78 -17.61 1.29 -9.46
N VAL A 79 -16.53 2.09 -9.46
CA VAL A 79 -16.16 2.94 -8.33
C VAL A 79 -17.29 3.91 -7.97
N LYS A 80 -17.86 4.60 -8.98
CA LYS A 80 -18.98 5.54 -8.79
C LYS A 80 -20.21 4.85 -8.20
N THR A 81 -20.57 3.66 -8.70
CA THR A 81 -21.69 2.88 -8.15
C THR A 81 -21.44 2.48 -6.70
N LEU A 82 -20.27 1.93 -6.37
CA LEU A 82 -19.98 1.51 -5.00
C LEU A 82 -19.95 2.70 -4.01
N ALA A 83 -19.49 3.87 -4.44
CA ALA A 83 -19.56 5.09 -3.63
C ALA A 83 -21.01 5.56 -3.41
N GLN A 84 -21.86 5.50 -4.44
CA GLN A 84 -23.29 5.81 -4.32
C GLN A 84 -24.03 4.84 -3.39
N GLU A 85 -23.61 3.57 -3.37
CA GLU A 85 -24.14 2.53 -2.47
C GLU A 85 -23.59 2.65 -1.04
N GLY A 86 -22.65 3.56 -0.76
CA GLY A 86 -22.01 3.71 0.55
C GLY A 86 -21.02 2.58 0.89
N LYS A 87 -20.65 1.75 -0.09
CA LYS A 87 -19.62 0.70 0.05
C LYS A 87 -18.20 1.25 0.01
N LEU A 88 -18.03 2.45 -0.56
CA LEU A 88 -16.80 3.25 -0.57
C LEU A 88 -17.08 4.61 0.09
N ALA A 89 -16.01 5.35 0.38
CA ALA A 89 -16.12 6.75 0.77
C ALA A 89 -16.81 7.58 -0.33
N PRO A 90 -17.46 8.71 0.04
CA PRO A 90 -17.96 9.67 -0.95
C PRO A 90 -16.81 10.17 -1.83
N LEU A 91 -16.99 10.19 -3.16
CA LEU A 91 -15.95 10.65 -4.10
C LEU A 91 -15.56 12.13 -3.92
N SER A 92 -16.38 12.92 -3.22
CA SER A 92 -16.03 14.29 -2.82
C SER A 92 -14.85 14.34 -1.84
N ALA A 93 -14.58 13.25 -1.12
CA ALA A 93 -13.43 13.18 -0.21
C ALA A 93 -12.10 13.19 -0.98
N LEU A 94 -12.07 12.60 -2.18
CA LEU A 94 -10.88 12.55 -3.05
C LEU A 94 -10.39 13.91 -3.57
N GLN A 95 -11.15 14.99 -3.39
CA GLN A 95 -10.82 16.28 -4.01
C GLN A 95 -9.58 16.93 -3.39
N ASN A 96 -9.29 16.60 -2.13
CA ASN A 96 -8.13 17.14 -1.40
C ASN A 96 -7.00 16.13 -1.24
N ASP A 97 -7.27 14.85 -1.53
CA ASP A 97 -6.29 13.79 -1.41
C ASP A 97 -5.20 13.92 -2.47
N LYS A 98 -4.02 13.37 -2.19
CA LYS A 98 -2.90 13.31 -3.13
C LYS A 98 -2.61 11.87 -3.53
N VAL A 99 -2.42 11.61 -4.82
CA VAL A 99 -2.08 10.28 -5.36
C VAL A 99 -0.76 10.31 -6.11
N TRP A 100 0.22 9.56 -5.58
CA TRP A 100 1.52 9.37 -6.21
C TRP A 100 1.60 8.00 -6.86
N LEU A 101 1.79 7.94 -8.17
CA LEU A 101 1.85 6.70 -8.94
C LEU A 101 3.26 6.48 -9.47
N PHE A 102 3.71 5.22 -9.47
CA PHE A 102 5.00 4.84 -10.03
C PHE A 102 4.92 3.56 -10.85
N HIS A 103 5.51 3.57 -12.04
CA HIS A 103 5.75 2.39 -12.85
C HIS A 103 7.17 2.43 -13.45
N GLY A 104 7.88 1.31 -13.38
CA GLY A 104 9.24 1.22 -13.92
C GLY A 104 9.23 0.78 -15.38
N THR A 105 10.02 1.41 -16.25
CA THR A 105 10.08 1.06 -17.69
C THR A 105 10.70 -0.31 -17.98
N ARG A 106 11.21 -1.01 -16.96
CA ARG A 106 11.72 -2.39 -17.03
C ARG A 106 10.81 -3.38 -16.31
N ASP A 107 9.67 -2.93 -15.78
CA ASP A 107 8.68 -3.82 -15.20
C ASP A 107 7.95 -4.59 -16.29
N VAL A 108 8.12 -5.91 -16.27
CA VAL A 108 7.46 -6.86 -17.17
C VAL A 108 6.50 -7.78 -16.41
N ARG A 109 6.32 -7.57 -15.09
CA ARG A 109 5.39 -8.34 -14.26
C ARG A 109 4.03 -7.66 -14.23
N VAL A 110 4.02 -6.34 -14.04
CA VAL A 110 2.86 -5.50 -14.26
C VAL A 110 3.16 -4.64 -15.47
N ASN A 111 2.42 -4.87 -16.54
CA ASN A 111 2.58 -4.16 -17.80
C ASN A 111 2.28 -2.66 -17.59
N SER A 112 3.01 -1.78 -18.29
CA SER A 112 2.78 -0.33 -18.17
C SER A 112 1.34 0.06 -18.48
N ALA A 113 0.67 -0.62 -19.42
CA ALA A 113 -0.73 -0.37 -19.75
C ALA A 113 -1.67 -0.57 -18.54
N VAL A 114 -1.30 -1.42 -17.58
CA VAL A 114 -2.04 -1.60 -16.32
C VAL A 114 -1.91 -0.36 -15.43
N SER A 115 -0.69 0.15 -15.23
CA SER A 115 -0.47 1.36 -14.42
C SER A 115 -0.95 2.64 -15.12
N ASP A 116 -0.90 2.68 -16.46
CA ASP A 116 -1.48 3.77 -17.25
C ASP A 116 -3.01 3.81 -17.10
N ALA A 117 -3.65 2.64 -17.08
CA ALA A 117 -5.08 2.52 -16.80
C ALA A 117 -5.44 2.99 -15.37
N LEU A 118 -4.57 2.72 -14.39
CA LEU A 118 -4.74 3.22 -13.01
C LEU A 118 -4.68 4.75 -12.97
N ASN A 119 -3.68 5.34 -13.62
CA ASN A 119 -3.57 6.79 -13.73
C ASN A 119 -4.79 7.41 -14.40
N ALA A 120 -5.28 6.81 -15.49
CA ALA A 120 -6.51 7.26 -16.16
C ALA A 120 -7.75 7.16 -15.25
N GLN A 121 -7.88 6.10 -14.45
CA GLN A 121 -8.98 5.95 -13.50
C GLN A 121 -8.95 7.05 -12.43
N TYR A 122 -7.79 7.32 -11.81
CA TYR A 122 -7.69 8.42 -10.84
C TYR A 122 -7.97 9.78 -11.49
N ALA A 123 -7.45 10.04 -12.68
CA ALA A 123 -7.72 11.28 -13.42
C ALA A 123 -9.22 11.49 -13.74
N ALA A 124 -10.01 10.41 -13.79
CA ALA A 124 -11.46 10.48 -13.98
C ALA A 124 -12.25 10.68 -12.66
N LEU A 125 -11.59 10.61 -11.51
CA LEU A 125 -12.19 10.67 -10.17
C LEU A 125 -11.77 11.92 -9.38
N MET A 126 -10.59 12.48 -9.63
CA MET A 126 -10.02 13.59 -8.86
C MET A 126 -9.27 14.60 -9.75
N PRO A 127 -8.97 15.82 -9.24
CA PRO A 127 -8.24 16.84 -10.00
C PRO A 127 -6.85 16.37 -10.42
N ALA A 128 -6.42 16.76 -11.63
CA ALA A 128 -5.14 16.32 -12.19
C ALA A 128 -3.93 16.85 -11.39
N GLU A 129 -4.07 18.00 -10.74
CA GLU A 129 -3.01 18.64 -9.94
C GLU A 129 -2.67 17.83 -8.68
N GLN A 130 -3.60 16.97 -8.25
CA GLN A 130 -3.46 16.11 -7.08
C GLN A 130 -2.86 14.74 -7.41
N ILE A 131 -2.54 14.50 -8.69
CA ILE A 131 -1.98 13.24 -9.17
C ILE A 131 -0.59 13.50 -9.73
N THR A 132 0.37 12.65 -9.37
CA THR A 132 1.63 12.56 -10.10
C THR A 132 1.89 11.13 -10.53
N TYR A 133 2.45 10.95 -11.72
CA TYR A 133 2.75 9.63 -12.26
C TYR A 133 4.18 9.57 -12.82
N VAL A 134 5.04 8.83 -12.14
CA VAL A 134 6.42 8.61 -12.52
C VAL A 134 6.52 7.29 -13.28
N ASN A 135 6.70 7.37 -14.60
CA ASN A 135 6.73 6.20 -15.49
C ASN A 135 7.96 6.14 -16.42
N ASN A 136 9.02 6.88 -16.09
CA ASN A 136 10.16 7.12 -16.97
C ASN A 136 11.50 6.58 -16.43
N LYS A 137 11.49 5.84 -15.31
CA LYS A 137 12.71 5.32 -14.67
C LYS A 137 12.97 3.87 -15.09
N PRO A 138 14.22 3.46 -15.37
CA PRO A 138 14.57 2.11 -15.79
C PRO A 138 14.60 1.13 -14.61
N VAL A 139 13.44 0.93 -13.99
CA VAL A 139 13.22 0.14 -12.77
C VAL A 139 12.42 -1.12 -13.15
N ALA A 140 12.81 -2.29 -12.63
CA ALA A 140 12.05 -3.54 -12.78
C ALA A 140 10.90 -3.63 -11.76
N HIS A 141 10.23 -4.78 -11.66
CA HIS A 141 9.16 -4.98 -10.67
C HIS A 141 9.71 -5.09 -9.24
N LEU A 142 9.99 -3.96 -8.61
CA LEU A 142 10.56 -3.85 -7.27
C LEU A 142 10.29 -2.48 -6.65
N PHE A 143 10.52 -2.33 -5.35
CA PHE A 143 10.51 -1.04 -4.67
C PHE A 143 11.84 -0.32 -4.94
N PRO A 144 11.86 0.82 -5.66
CA PRO A 144 13.10 1.51 -5.96
C PRO A 144 13.57 2.32 -4.76
N THR A 145 14.84 2.18 -4.42
CA THR A 145 15.48 2.90 -3.32
C THR A 145 16.74 3.60 -3.82
N LYS A 146 17.26 4.55 -3.05
CA LYS A 146 18.51 5.24 -3.39
C LYS A 146 19.70 4.26 -3.43
N ASN A 147 19.85 3.43 -2.40
CA ASN A 147 21.07 2.66 -2.17
C ASN A 147 20.86 1.24 -1.56
N ASN A 148 19.62 0.81 -1.32
CA ASN A 148 19.31 -0.47 -0.67
C ASN A 148 18.87 -1.56 -1.67
N GLY A 149 19.00 -2.83 -1.29
CA GLY A 149 18.48 -3.95 -2.05
C GLY A 149 19.33 -4.41 -3.25
N GLY A 150 18.69 -5.17 -4.14
CA GLY A 150 19.27 -5.83 -5.31
C GLY A 150 19.48 -4.90 -6.50
N GLN A 151 19.62 -5.48 -7.70
CA GLN A 151 19.82 -4.72 -8.93
C GLN A 151 18.51 -4.06 -9.39
N CYS A 152 18.55 -2.78 -9.73
CA CYS A 152 17.36 -2.02 -10.12
C CYS A 152 16.61 -2.57 -11.34
N MET A 153 17.35 -3.14 -12.30
CA MET A 153 16.80 -3.61 -13.57
C MET A 153 16.43 -5.11 -13.56
N SER A 154 16.48 -5.77 -12.39
CA SER A 154 16.12 -7.18 -12.25
C SER A 154 15.05 -7.37 -11.17
N SER A 155 14.01 -8.14 -11.48
CA SER A 155 12.89 -8.42 -10.57
C SER A 155 13.22 -9.64 -9.69
N ASP A 156 14.17 -9.48 -8.76
CA ASP A 156 14.61 -10.54 -7.85
C ASP A 156 14.20 -10.27 -6.40
N SER A 157 13.97 -11.34 -5.63
CA SER A 157 13.77 -11.25 -4.18
C SER A 157 14.92 -10.48 -3.50
N PRO A 158 14.66 -9.55 -2.57
CA PRO A 158 13.37 -9.28 -1.90
C PRO A 158 12.47 -8.27 -2.62
N TYR A 159 12.67 -8.04 -3.93
CA TYR A 159 11.98 -7.05 -4.75
C TYR A 159 12.12 -5.62 -4.21
N ILE A 160 13.34 -5.29 -3.80
CA ILE A 160 13.80 -3.96 -3.40
C ILE A 160 15.10 -3.73 -4.15
N GLY A 161 15.24 -2.58 -4.81
CA GLY A 161 16.34 -2.33 -5.74
C GLY A 161 17.09 -1.04 -5.45
N ARG A 162 18.42 -1.08 -5.65
CA ARG A 162 19.28 0.10 -5.59
C ARG A 162 19.21 0.82 -6.93
N CYS A 163 18.33 1.81 -7.00
CA CYS A 163 17.92 2.45 -8.24
C CYS A 163 18.44 3.87 -8.41
N ASP A 164 19.21 4.39 -7.45
CA ASP A 164 19.56 5.81 -7.36
C ASP A 164 18.30 6.71 -7.42
N TYR A 165 17.20 6.19 -6.87
CA TYR A 165 15.90 6.84 -6.84
C TYR A 165 15.22 6.57 -5.50
N ASP A 166 15.01 7.62 -4.70
CA ASP A 166 14.36 7.53 -3.40
C ASP A 166 12.84 7.60 -3.56
N ALA A 167 12.19 6.51 -3.97
CA ALA A 167 10.74 6.53 -4.13
C ALA A 167 9.99 6.77 -2.83
N ALA A 168 10.50 6.29 -1.68
CA ALA A 168 9.91 6.59 -0.39
C ALA A 168 9.86 8.10 -0.14
N GLY A 169 10.97 8.80 -0.39
CA GLY A 169 11.04 10.26 -0.25
C GLY A 169 10.18 11.01 -1.25
N GLU A 170 10.28 10.69 -2.53
CA GLU A 170 9.51 11.35 -3.59
C GLU A 170 8.00 11.20 -3.36
N MET A 171 7.57 10.00 -2.97
CA MET A 171 6.19 9.71 -2.60
C MET A 171 5.74 10.48 -1.37
N LEU A 172 6.48 10.39 -0.25
CA LEU A 172 6.07 11.03 1.00
C LEU A 172 6.06 12.56 0.89
N ASN A 173 7.02 13.17 0.18
CA ASN A 173 7.01 14.62 -0.07
C ASN A 173 5.86 15.08 -0.98
N PHE A 174 5.40 14.22 -1.88
CA PHE A 174 4.20 14.52 -2.64
C PHE A 174 2.97 14.47 -1.75
N LEU A 175 2.80 13.39 -0.97
CA LEU A 175 1.63 13.16 -0.12
C LEU A 175 1.53 14.16 1.04
N LEU A 176 2.66 14.57 1.62
CA LEU A 176 2.70 15.31 2.87
C LEU A 176 3.53 16.58 2.74
N ASP A 177 2.97 17.69 3.24
CA ASP A 177 3.67 18.95 3.29
C ASP A 177 4.59 19.04 4.52
N GLY A 178 5.65 19.85 4.39
CA GLY A 178 6.51 20.26 5.51
C GLY A 178 7.45 19.16 6.04
N LEU A 179 7.73 18.12 5.26
CA LEU A 179 8.65 17.07 5.69
C LEU A 179 10.10 17.57 5.80
N GLN A 180 10.78 17.15 6.85
CA GLN A 180 12.23 17.22 6.99
C GLN A 180 12.89 16.11 6.16
N PRO A 181 14.12 16.33 5.66
CA PRO A 181 14.89 15.29 4.98
C PRO A 181 15.03 14.00 5.81
N ALA A 182 15.18 12.87 5.13
CA ALA A 182 15.36 11.57 5.77
C ALA A 182 16.56 11.53 6.73
N SER A 183 16.39 10.83 7.85
CA SER A 183 17.47 10.57 8.81
C SER A 183 18.43 9.50 8.30
N ASP A 184 19.75 9.75 8.38
CA ASP A 184 20.76 8.73 8.09
C ASP A 184 20.89 7.69 9.21
N LYS A 185 20.45 8.03 10.43
CA LYS A 185 20.52 7.16 11.60
C LYS A 185 19.17 7.12 12.32
N LEU A 186 18.52 5.98 12.22
CA LEU A 186 17.24 5.72 12.88
C LEU A 186 17.37 5.85 14.41
N SER A 187 16.51 6.66 15.00
CA SER A 187 16.32 6.77 16.46
C SER A 187 15.33 5.72 17.00
N GLY A 188 14.40 5.30 16.14
CA GLY A 188 13.33 4.38 16.44
C GLY A 188 13.70 2.91 16.31
N GLU A 189 12.70 2.05 16.45
CA GLU A 189 12.83 0.61 16.32
C GLU A 189 11.65 -0.01 15.56
N VAL A 190 11.90 -1.15 14.92
CA VAL A 190 10.85 -1.97 14.31
C VAL A 190 10.29 -2.92 15.37
N MET A 191 9.08 -2.61 15.83
CA MET A 191 8.32 -3.41 16.79
C MET A 191 7.32 -4.33 16.08
N SER A 192 6.92 -5.40 16.76
CA SER A 192 5.93 -6.37 16.28
C SER A 192 4.62 -6.24 17.05
N PHE A 193 3.49 -6.47 16.40
CA PHE A 193 2.17 -6.56 17.04
C PHE A 193 1.38 -7.77 16.51
N SER A 194 0.40 -8.25 17.28
CA SER A 194 -0.51 -9.30 16.82
C SER A 194 -1.64 -8.69 16.01
N GLN A 195 -1.78 -9.12 14.76
CA GLN A 195 -2.85 -8.65 13.88
C GLN A 195 -4.21 -9.22 14.31
N GLN A 196 -4.22 -10.43 14.89
CA GLN A 196 -5.43 -11.11 15.36
C GLN A 196 -5.95 -10.46 16.63
N THR A 197 -5.06 -10.01 17.52
CA THR A 197 -5.50 -9.25 18.71
C THR A 197 -6.14 -7.92 18.31
N LEU A 198 -5.59 -7.22 17.31
CA LEU A 198 -6.08 -5.90 16.93
C LEU A 198 -7.29 -5.94 15.99
N ALA A 199 -7.36 -6.91 15.08
CA ALA A 199 -8.37 -6.96 14.01
C ALA A 199 -9.28 -8.20 14.05
N GLY A 200 -9.06 -9.14 14.97
CA GLY A 200 -9.93 -10.31 15.13
C GLY A 200 -10.14 -11.11 13.84
N ASP A 201 -11.39 -11.41 13.52
CA ASP A 201 -11.78 -12.22 12.35
C ASP A 201 -11.42 -11.56 11.02
N ASN A 202 -11.33 -10.22 10.97
CA ASN A 202 -10.90 -9.50 9.76
C ASN A 202 -9.47 -9.87 9.36
N ALA A 203 -8.61 -10.23 10.32
CA ALA A 203 -7.23 -10.66 10.09
C ALA A 203 -7.08 -12.17 9.83
N SER A 204 -8.18 -12.90 9.60
CA SER A 204 -8.17 -14.36 9.45
C SER A 204 -7.26 -14.85 8.31
N THR A 205 -7.13 -14.08 7.23
CA THR A 205 -6.27 -14.38 6.06
C THR A 205 -4.90 -13.72 6.10
N MET A 206 -4.60 -12.97 7.15
CA MET A 206 -3.34 -12.26 7.35
C MET A 206 -2.37 -13.06 8.23
N ALA A 207 -1.10 -12.68 8.26
CA ALA A 207 -0.12 -13.31 9.17
C ALA A 207 -0.45 -13.04 10.64
N GLU A 208 0.15 -13.79 11.57
CA GLU A 208 -0.05 -13.52 12.99
C GLU A 208 0.57 -12.19 13.41
N THR A 209 1.77 -11.93 12.90
CA THR A 209 2.60 -10.79 13.28
C THR A 209 2.60 -9.72 12.20
N GLY A 210 2.25 -8.49 12.58
CA GLY A 210 2.51 -7.27 11.82
C GLY A 210 3.70 -6.51 12.42
N TYR A 211 4.20 -5.51 11.71
CA TYR A 211 5.32 -4.68 12.18
C TYR A 211 5.00 -3.20 12.11
N ALA A 212 5.60 -2.41 12.99
CA ALA A 212 5.58 -0.96 12.92
C ALA A 212 6.98 -0.40 13.19
N TYR A 213 7.43 0.54 12.37
CA TYR A 213 8.58 1.39 12.72
C TYR A 213 8.08 2.57 13.56
N ILE A 214 8.66 2.73 14.74
CA ILE A 214 8.23 3.75 15.71
C ILE A 214 9.45 4.60 16.08
N PRO A 215 9.51 5.88 15.62
CA PRO A 215 10.54 6.83 16.05
C PRO A 215 10.61 6.96 17.58
N ALA A 216 11.78 7.34 18.10
CA ALA A 216 11.95 7.53 19.54
C ALA A 216 10.95 8.56 20.11
N SER A 217 10.74 9.68 19.40
CA SER A 217 9.78 10.72 19.78
C SER A 217 8.36 10.20 19.96
N CYS A 218 7.90 9.33 19.05
CA CYS A 218 6.56 8.73 19.12
C CYS A 218 6.42 7.77 20.31
N ARG A 219 7.48 7.01 20.64
CA ARG A 219 7.49 6.16 21.85
C ARG A 219 7.49 6.97 23.15
N GLU A 220 8.03 8.20 23.11
CA GLU A 220 8.08 9.12 24.24
C GLU A 220 6.77 9.93 24.42
N GLY A 221 5.80 9.79 23.50
CA GLY A 221 4.44 10.32 23.65
C GLY A 221 4.09 11.51 22.76
N GLU A 222 5.01 11.93 21.88
CA GLU A 222 4.71 12.96 20.87
C GLU A 222 3.56 12.53 19.95
N LYS A 223 2.76 13.49 19.48
CA LYS A 223 1.71 13.20 18.49
C LYS A 223 2.38 12.87 17.15
N CYS A 224 2.11 11.69 16.61
CA CYS A 224 2.75 11.20 15.39
C CYS A 224 1.78 10.90 14.25
N ARG A 225 2.17 11.27 13.03
CA ARG A 225 1.46 10.89 11.79
C ARG A 225 1.49 9.38 11.59
N VAL A 226 0.59 8.86 10.77
CA VAL A 226 0.57 7.44 10.40
C VAL A 226 0.72 7.28 8.89
N HIS A 227 1.65 6.41 8.49
CA HIS A 227 1.74 5.90 7.13
C HIS A 227 1.59 4.38 7.14
N VAL A 228 0.70 3.81 6.34
CA VAL A 228 0.56 2.35 6.19
C VAL A 228 1.23 1.92 4.89
N SER A 229 2.17 0.97 4.93
CA SER A 229 2.82 0.46 3.72
C SER A 229 2.60 -1.04 3.49
N PHE A 230 2.02 -1.37 2.35
CA PHE A 230 1.64 -2.72 1.96
C PHE A 230 2.70 -3.35 1.06
N HIS A 231 3.30 -4.44 1.53
CA HIS A 231 4.27 -5.22 0.74
C HIS A 231 3.60 -5.90 -0.48
N GLY A 232 4.39 -6.25 -1.49
CA GLY A 232 3.94 -7.02 -2.64
C GLY A 232 3.87 -8.53 -2.40
N CYS A 233 3.43 -9.28 -3.42
CA CYS A 233 3.49 -10.73 -3.42
C CYS A 233 4.92 -11.22 -3.14
N ASN A 234 5.08 -12.31 -2.38
CA ASN A 234 6.37 -12.87 -1.95
C ASN A 234 7.26 -11.90 -1.15
N GLN A 235 6.71 -10.82 -0.59
CA GLN A 235 7.42 -9.87 0.29
C GLN A 235 6.89 -9.86 1.73
N TYR A 236 6.00 -10.78 2.09
CA TYR A 236 5.58 -10.98 3.48
C TYR A 236 6.76 -11.51 4.32
N ALA A 237 6.71 -11.27 5.63
CA ALA A 237 7.88 -11.45 6.50
C ALA A 237 8.47 -12.87 6.51
N GLU A 238 7.66 -13.91 6.39
CA GLU A 238 8.16 -15.29 6.30
C GLU A 238 8.92 -15.56 4.98
N ALA A 239 8.67 -14.80 3.91
CA ALA A 239 9.36 -14.96 2.62
C ALA A 239 10.70 -14.20 2.56
N VAL A 240 10.79 -13.01 3.16
CA VAL A 240 11.93 -12.09 2.99
C VAL A 240 12.48 -11.53 4.29
N GLY A 241 12.06 -12.06 5.45
CA GLY A 241 12.33 -11.44 6.74
C GLY A 241 11.75 -10.03 6.81
N LYS A 242 12.48 -9.10 7.42
CA LYS A 242 12.07 -7.69 7.51
C LYS A 242 12.54 -6.83 6.35
N ALA A 243 12.94 -7.42 5.20
CA ALA A 243 13.51 -6.65 4.10
C ALA A 243 12.59 -5.51 3.62
N TYR A 244 11.30 -5.77 3.40
CA TYR A 244 10.33 -4.71 3.03
C TYR A 244 10.15 -3.66 4.12
N VAL A 245 10.13 -4.10 5.39
CA VAL A 245 9.95 -3.24 6.56
C VAL A 245 11.15 -2.32 6.79
N GLU A 246 12.38 -2.78 6.49
CA GLU A 246 13.62 -2.09 6.89
C GLU A 246 14.34 -1.41 5.72
N GLN A 247 14.14 -1.84 4.47
CA GLN A 247 15.03 -1.46 3.36
C GLN A 247 14.39 -0.52 2.33
N THR A 248 13.09 -0.23 2.41
CA THR A 248 12.37 0.65 1.47
C THR A 248 12.75 2.13 1.60
N GLY A 249 13.38 2.53 2.71
CA GLY A 249 13.73 3.92 3.03
C GLY A 249 12.62 4.70 3.74
N LEU A 250 11.42 4.12 3.87
CA LEU A 250 10.29 4.74 4.57
C LEU A 250 10.62 5.08 6.03
N ASN A 251 11.34 4.19 6.73
CA ASN A 251 11.71 4.42 8.14
C ASN A 251 12.62 5.64 8.32
N ASN A 252 13.52 5.90 7.36
CA ASN A 252 14.42 7.05 7.41
C ASN A 252 13.66 8.38 7.32
N TRP A 253 12.63 8.44 6.46
CA TRP A 253 11.74 9.58 6.37
C TRP A 253 10.85 9.69 7.61
N ALA A 254 10.34 8.57 8.10
CA ALA A 254 9.51 8.57 9.30
C ALA A 254 10.22 9.05 10.56
N ASP A 255 11.50 8.70 10.71
CA ASP A 255 12.32 9.02 11.90
C ASP A 255 12.52 10.53 12.12
N SER A 256 12.66 11.31 11.06
CA SER A 256 12.82 12.77 11.13
C SER A 256 11.51 13.55 11.08
N ASN A 257 10.37 12.88 10.99
CA ASN A 257 9.07 13.50 10.71
C ASN A 257 7.94 13.11 11.67
N ASN A 258 8.26 12.57 12.85
CA ASN A 258 7.25 12.13 13.84
C ASN A 258 6.16 11.29 13.18
N MET A 259 6.56 10.25 12.45
CA MET A 259 5.65 9.41 11.69
C MET A 259 5.89 7.96 12.06
N VAL A 260 4.81 7.24 12.33
CA VAL A 260 4.83 5.79 12.53
C VAL A 260 4.53 5.15 11.19
N VAL A 261 5.36 4.20 10.77
CA VAL A 261 5.08 3.39 9.57
C VAL A 261 4.56 2.03 10.00
N VAL A 262 3.31 1.74 9.65
CA VAL A 262 2.66 0.46 9.91
C VAL A 262 2.84 -0.44 8.69
N TYR A 263 3.30 -1.66 8.92
CA TYR A 263 3.55 -2.69 7.91
C TYR A 263 2.72 -3.94 8.22
N PRO A 264 1.41 -3.91 7.90
CA PRO A 264 0.59 -5.10 7.94
C PRO A 264 1.20 -6.22 7.08
N GLN A 265 1.01 -7.47 7.49
CA GLN A 265 1.57 -8.64 6.83
C GLN A 265 0.48 -9.62 6.41
N THR A 266 0.47 -10.01 5.15
CA THR A 266 -0.31 -11.18 4.71
C THR A 266 0.45 -12.46 4.99
N ARG A 267 -0.18 -13.61 4.73
CA ARG A 267 0.48 -14.92 4.75
C ARG A 267 0.17 -15.69 3.48
N LYS A 268 1.06 -16.61 3.15
CA LYS A 268 0.82 -17.59 2.09
C LYS A 268 -0.28 -18.58 2.51
N SER A 269 -1.12 -18.96 1.56
CA SER A 269 -2.10 -20.04 1.69
C SER A 269 -2.01 -21.02 0.51
N LEU A 270 -1.95 -22.32 0.82
CA LEU A 270 -1.99 -23.42 -0.16
C LEU A 270 -3.35 -24.13 -0.22
N PHE A 271 -4.30 -23.66 0.59
CA PHE A 271 -5.67 -24.20 0.68
C PHE A 271 -6.64 -23.07 0.34
N MET A 272 -7.94 -23.35 0.21
CA MET A 272 -8.91 -22.29 -0.03
C MET A 272 -8.98 -21.33 1.18
N PRO A 273 -8.91 -20.00 0.98
CA PRO A 273 -8.66 -19.33 -0.31
C PRO A 273 -7.19 -19.42 -0.75
N LEU A 274 -6.99 -19.82 -2.01
CA LEU A 274 -5.67 -20.10 -2.57
C LEU A 274 -4.88 -18.81 -2.81
N ASN A 275 -3.76 -18.64 -2.10
CA ASN A 275 -2.88 -17.48 -2.22
C ASN A 275 -1.41 -17.92 -2.02
N PRO A 276 -0.82 -18.66 -2.98
CA PRO A 276 0.47 -19.32 -2.82
C PRO A 276 1.64 -18.34 -2.73
N GLN A 277 1.43 -17.08 -3.11
CA GLN A 277 2.43 -16.01 -3.11
C GLN A 277 2.27 -15.04 -1.93
N GLY A 278 1.28 -15.25 -1.05
CA GLY A 278 1.01 -14.33 0.06
C GLY A 278 0.79 -12.89 -0.41
N CYS A 279 0.02 -12.71 -1.48
CA CYS A 279 -0.39 -11.39 -1.95
C CYS A 279 -1.46 -10.80 -1.02
N TRP A 280 -1.72 -9.50 -1.14
CA TRP A 280 -2.95 -8.89 -0.63
C TRP A 280 -4.16 -9.32 -1.46
N ASP A 281 -5.37 -9.22 -0.92
CA ASP A 281 -6.58 -9.53 -1.68
C ASP A 281 -6.94 -8.41 -2.63
N TRP A 282 -6.61 -8.62 -3.90
CA TRP A 282 -6.97 -7.75 -5.01
C TRP A 282 -7.75 -8.47 -6.11
N TRP A 283 -8.10 -9.74 -5.90
CA TRP A 283 -8.88 -10.55 -6.83
C TRP A 283 -10.09 -11.24 -6.21
N GLY A 284 -10.45 -10.91 -4.98
CA GLY A 284 -11.66 -11.38 -4.31
C GLY A 284 -11.54 -12.74 -3.64
N TYR A 285 -10.33 -13.15 -3.23
CA TYR A 285 -10.17 -14.45 -2.58
C TYR A 285 -10.74 -14.50 -1.16
N THR A 286 -10.99 -13.35 -0.53
CA THR A 286 -11.69 -13.22 0.76
C THR A 286 -13.19 -13.00 0.61
N GLY A 287 -13.70 -12.83 -0.62
CA GLY A 287 -15.13 -12.65 -0.90
C GLY A 287 -15.42 -11.48 -1.83
N GLU A 288 -16.71 -11.29 -2.16
CA GLU A 288 -17.14 -10.30 -3.16
C GLU A 288 -16.88 -8.85 -2.74
N ASP A 289 -16.84 -8.59 -1.43
CA ASP A 289 -16.65 -7.26 -0.85
C ASP A 289 -15.17 -6.90 -0.61
N TYR A 290 -14.20 -7.71 -1.08
CA TYR A 290 -12.76 -7.58 -0.83
C TYR A 290 -12.18 -6.17 -0.98
N ALA A 291 -12.72 -5.39 -1.92
CA ALA A 291 -12.23 -4.05 -2.24
C ALA A 291 -13.02 -2.92 -1.55
N THR A 292 -14.00 -3.24 -0.71
CA THR A 292 -14.94 -2.28 -0.10
C THR A 292 -14.71 -2.10 1.40
N ARG A 293 -15.47 -1.19 2.04
CA ARG A 293 -15.52 -1.05 3.52
C ARG A 293 -15.96 -2.31 4.28
N SER A 294 -16.51 -3.30 3.58
CA SER A 294 -16.88 -4.61 4.15
C SER A 294 -15.82 -5.68 3.90
N GLY A 295 -14.74 -5.37 3.18
CA GLY A 295 -13.65 -6.31 2.92
C GLY A 295 -12.88 -6.66 4.18
N GLU A 296 -12.56 -7.93 4.38
CA GLU A 296 -11.86 -8.41 5.58
C GLU A 296 -10.52 -7.72 5.76
N GLN A 297 -9.65 -7.76 4.74
CA GLN A 297 -8.32 -7.14 4.84
C GLN A 297 -8.37 -5.61 4.93
N ILE A 298 -9.38 -4.98 4.32
CA ILE A 298 -9.63 -3.54 4.41
C ILE A 298 -9.97 -3.16 5.86
N ASN A 299 -10.94 -3.84 6.48
CA ASN A 299 -11.27 -3.61 7.88
C ASN A 299 -10.12 -3.97 8.83
N ALA A 300 -9.38 -5.05 8.55
CA ALA A 300 -8.29 -5.47 9.40
C ALA A 300 -7.21 -4.39 9.53
N VAL A 301 -6.86 -3.74 8.41
CA VAL A 301 -5.86 -2.68 8.43
C VAL A 301 -6.37 -1.44 9.16
N ARG A 302 -7.66 -1.07 8.99
CA ARG A 302 -8.27 0.00 9.78
C ARG A 302 -8.18 -0.30 11.28
N ASP A 303 -8.60 -1.49 11.69
CA ASP A 303 -8.64 -1.91 13.08
C ASP A 303 -7.23 -2.01 13.68
N ILE A 304 -6.22 -2.42 12.90
CA ILE A 304 -4.81 -2.37 13.29
C ILE A 304 -4.37 -0.94 13.57
N VAL A 305 -4.62 0.01 12.66
CA VAL A 305 -4.20 1.41 12.85
C VAL A 305 -4.85 2.02 14.09
N LEU A 306 -6.16 1.83 14.25
CA LEU A 306 -6.90 2.33 15.42
C LEU A 306 -6.42 1.65 16.71
N GLY A 307 -6.18 0.34 16.68
CA GLY A 307 -5.75 -0.44 17.85
C GLY A 307 -4.31 -0.16 18.31
N LEU A 308 -3.49 0.49 17.47
CA LEU A 308 -2.16 1.00 17.87
C LEU A 308 -2.23 2.38 18.53
N SER A 309 -3.35 3.10 18.40
CA SER A 309 -3.53 4.42 18.98
C SER A 309 -3.99 4.37 20.44
N SER A 310 -3.62 5.39 21.23
CA SER A 310 -4.06 5.59 22.61
C SER A 310 -5.20 6.60 22.76
N ASN A 311 -5.63 7.24 21.66
CA ASN A 311 -6.66 8.28 21.62
C ASN A 311 -7.93 7.83 20.90
#